data_AF-A0A1G4U005-F1
#
_entry.id   AF-A0A1G4U005-F1
#
_cell.length_a   1.000
_cell.length_b   1.000
_cell.length_c   1.000
_cell.angle_alpha   90.00
_cell.angle_beta   90.00
_cell.angle_gamma   90.00
#
_symmetry.space_group_name_H-M   'P 1'
#
loop_
_entity.id
_entity.type
_entity.pdbx_description
1 polymer ?
#
loop_
_entity_poly.entity_id
_entity_poly.type
_entity_poly.pdbx_seq_one_letter_code
_entity_poly.pdbx_strand_id
1 'polypeptide(L)'
;MFYAALDVSLRSVAICIIDQDGKVRLERSVPSDVPDLVRCLCEFGEPIHQVGLEAGTLTQHLTYGLKEAGFNVVCMEARQVNAALSAMRNKTDKHDARGIAQILRSGWYSRVHVKSVESHYIRALLSSRKVMQRKCIDLENEIRGLLKVFGVKLPMRLSRGSFDVAVRDTINEDCNHFNVSEVTRNEDEHRESCNPTSINLTIAYNYWMMVAWCSRRSGHSYEAKRLPRSFPDPESTGTVIPQPLAHSKLR
;
A
#
# COMPACT_ATOMS: atom_id res chain seq x y z
N MET A 1 -5.79 -23.86 -35.45
CA MET A 1 -5.01 -23.64 -34.20
C MET A 1 -4.96 -22.15 -33.93
N PHE A 2 -5.23 -21.72 -32.70
CA PHE A 2 -5.36 -20.31 -32.37
C PHE A 2 -4.35 -19.86 -31.31
N TYR A 3 -3.90 -18.62 -31.43
CA TYR A 3 -2.94 -17.98 -30.54
C TYR A 3 -3.59 -16.74 -29.95
N ALA A 4 -3.65 -16.66 -28.62
CA ALA A 4 -4.19 -15.51 -27.93
C ALA A 4 -3.04 -14.69 -27.34
N ALA A 5 -3.06 -13.38 -27.54
CA ALA A 5 -2.14 -12.45 -26.90
C ALA A 5 -2.88 -11.53 -25.95
N LEU A 6 -2.23 -11.23 -24.83
CA LEU A 6 -2.69 -10.35 -23.79
C LEU A 6 -1.71 -9.18 -23.68
N ASP A 7 -2.16 -7.98 -24.02
CA ASP A 7 -1.50 -6.74 -23.65
C ASP A 7 -2.10 -6.23 -22.34
N VAL A 8 -1.31 -6.27 -21.26
CA VAL A 8 -1.81 -6.23 -19.89
C VAL A 8 -1.53 -4.86 -19.27
N SER A 9 -2.61 -4.13 -19.00
CA SER A 9 -2.60 -2.92 -18.18
C SER A 9 -3.18 -3.17 -16.78
N LEU A 10 -3.05 -2.19 -15.89
CA LEU A 10 -3.48 -2.30 -14.48
C LEU A 10 -4.98 -2.56 -14.27
N ARG A 11 -5.83 -2.10 -15.19
CA ARG A 11 -7.31 -2.18 -15.05
C ARG A 11 -7.98 -2.97 -16.18
N SER A 12 -7.27 -3.17 -17.27
CA SER A 12 -7.81 -3.77 -18.48
C SER A 12 -6.73 -4.53 -19.23
N VAL A 13 -7.16 -5.53 -20.00
CA VAL A 13 -6.31 -6.32 -20.87
C VAL A 13 -6.88 -6.25 -22.27
N ALA A 14 -6.06 -5.87 -23.24
CA ALA A 14 -6.40 -6.01 -24.64
C ALA A 14 -6.04 -7.42 -25.10
N ILE A 15 -7.05 -8.16 -25.56
CA ILE A 15 -6.95 -9.53 -26.05
C ILE A 15 -6.99 -9.49 -27.57
N CYS A 16 -6.04 -10.16 -28.20
CA CYS A 16 -6.07 -10.46 -29.63
C CYS A 16 -5.90 -11.96 -29.87
N ILE A 17 -6.85 -12.58 -30.56
CA ILE A 17 -6.77 -13.99 -30.98
C ILE A 17 -6.55 -14.03 -32.50
N ILE A 18 -5.50 -14.72 -32.92
CA ILE A 18 -5.17 -14.96 -34.33
C ILE A 18 -5.13 -16.45 -34.66
N ASP A 19 -5.36 -16.79 -35.92
CA ASP A 19 -5.17 -18.14 -36.44
C ASP A 19 -3.71 -18.39 -36.89
N GLN A 20 -3.45 -19.58 -37.45
CA GLN A 20 -2.13 -19.98 -37.95
C GLN A 20 -1.62 -19.11 -39.10
N ASP A 21 -2.53 -18.57 -39.92
CA ASP A 21 -2.22 -17.68 -41.03
C ASP A 21 -1.96 -16.23 -40.55
N GLY A 22 -2.16 -15.97 -39.25
CA GLY A 22 -2.00 -14.67 -38.65
C GLY A 22 -3.20 -13.74 -38.86
N LYS A 23 -4.34 -14.28 -39.31
CA LYS A 23 -5.58 -13.51 -39.44
C LYS A 23 -6.24 -13.36 -38.07
N VAL A 24 -6.64 -12.13 -37.77
CA VAL A 24 -7.37 -11.80 -36.53
C VAL A 24 -8.75 -12.42 -36.55
N ARG A 25 -9.10 -13.13 -35.48
CA ARG A 25 -10.40 -13.78 -35.27
C ARG A 25 -11.20 -13.13 -34.16
N LEU A 26 -10.52 -12.62 -33.14
CA LEU A 26 -11.17 -11.89 -32.05
C LEU A 26 -10.24 -10.80 -31.55
N GLU A 27 -10.83 -9.63 -31.27
CA GLU A 27 -10.21 -8.56 -30.52
C GLU A 27 -11.20 -8.02 -29.50
N ARG A 28 -10.78 -7.93 -28.25
CA ARG A 28 -11.63 -7.43 -27.18
C ARG A 28 -10.77 -6.80 -26.09
N SER A 29 -11.32 -5.83 -25.38
CA SER A 29 -10.74 -5.37 -24.12
C SER A 29 -11.64 -5.83 -22.98
N VAL A 30 -11.06 -6.38 -21.93
CA VAL A 30 -11.76 -6.87 -20.73
C VAL A 30 -11.04 -6.39 -19.47
N PRO A 31 -11.69 -6.41 -18.29
CA PRO A 31 -11.00 -6.16 -17.02
C PRO A 31 -9.79 -7.08 -16.83
N SER A 32 -8.79 -6.61 -16.08
CA SER A 32 -7.54 -7.34 -15.83
C SER A 32 -7.64 -8.45 -14.78
N ASP A 33 -8.84 -8.97 -14.56
CA ASP A 33 -9.12 -10.04 -13.60
C ASP A 33 -9.15 -11.40 -14.30
N VAL A 34 -8.61 -12.42 -13.64
CA VAL A 34 -8.53 -13.79 -14.18
C VAL A 34 -9.89 -14.33 -14.65
N PRO A 35 -11.00 -14.19 -13.88
CA PRO A 35 -12.31 -14.70 -14.31
C PRO A 35 -12.82 -14.07 -15.61
N ASP A 36 -12.55 -12.78 -15.83
CA ASP A 36 -12.97 -12.07 -17.03
C ASP A 36 -12.17 -12.51 -18.26
N LEU A 37 -10.86 -12.72 -18.09
CA LEU A 37 -9.99 -13.28 -19.11
C LEU A 37 -10.43 -14.70 -19.48
N VAL A 38 -10.60 -15.58 -18.49
CA VAL A 38 -11.03 -16.97 -18.71
C VAL A 38 -12.37 -17.01 -19.43
N ARG A 39 -13.35 -16.22 -18.99
CA ARG A 39 -14.65 -16.12 -19.66
C ARG A 39 -14.49 -15.70 -21.12
N CYS A 40 -13.71 -14.67 -21.40
CA CYS A 40 -13.48 -14.20 -22.77
C CYS A 40 -12.80 -15.26 -23.65
N LEU A 41 -11.82 -16.00 -23.12
CA LEU A 41 -11.12 -17.04 -23.86
C LEU A 41 -12.00 -18.27 -24.09
N CYS A 42 -12.87 -18.63 -23.14
CA CYS A 42 -13.84 -19.71 -23.28
C CYS A 42 -14.97 -19.36 -24.26
N GLU A 43 -15.48 -18.12 -24.22
CA GLU A 43 -16.51 -17.63 -25.16
C GLU A 43 -16.07 -17.67 -26.64
N PHE A 44 -14.77 -17.70 -26.91
CA PHE A 44 -14.24 -17.88 -28.26
C PHE A 44 -14.64 -19.24 -28.87
N GLY A 45 -14.88 -20.27 -28.04
CA GLY A 45 -15.46 -21.55 -28.47
C GLY A 45 -14.51 -22.49 -29.21
N GLU A 46 -13.27 -22.09 -29.44
CA GLU A 46 -12.26 -22.86 -30.20
C GLU A 46 -11.00 -23.10 -29.35
N PRO A 47 -10.26 -24.22 -29.57
CA PRO A 47 -9.08 -24.54 -28.78
C PRO A 47 -7.94 -23.55 -29.05
N ILE A 48 -7.54 -22.84 -27.99
CA ILE A 48 -6.39 -21.94 -28.00
C ILE A 48 -5.14 -22.75 -27.68
N HIS A 49 -4.20 -22.77 -28.62
CA HIS A 49 -2.94 -23.51 -28.45
C HIS A 49 -2.03 -22.88 -27.40
N GLN A 50 -1.94 -21.55 -27.43
CA GLN A 50 -1.05 -20.81 -26.55
C GLN A 50 -1.61 -19.42 -26.26
N VAL A 51 -1.48 -18.99 -25.01
CA VAL A 51 -1.78 -17.65 -24.54
C VAL A 51 -0.47 -16.95 -24.19
N GLY A 52 -0.17 -15.83 -24.83
CA GLY A 52 1.05 -15.07 -24.64
C GLY A 52 0.80 -13.77 -23.90
N LEU A 53 1.69 -13.42 -22.99
CA LEU A 53 1.75 -12.11 -22.35
C LEU A 53 3.21 -11.69 -22.15
N GLU A 54 3.47 -10.40 -22.08
CA GLU A 54 4.79 -9.90 -21.71
C GLU A 54 5.03 -9.93 -20.19
N ALA A 55 6.31 -9.85 -19.82
CA ALA A 55 6.72 -9.75 -18.43
C ALA A 55 6.41 -8.36 -17.86
N GLY A 56 5.59 -8.33 -16.81
CA GLY A 56 5.10 -7.13 -16.14
C GLY A 56 4.64 -7.44 -14.70
N THR A 57 3.97 -6.47 -14.08
CA THR A 57 3.58 -6.56 -12.65
C THR A 57 2.48 -7.60 -12.39
N LEU A 58 1.49 -7.69 -13.28
CA LEU A 58 0.37 -8.63 -13.16
C LEU A 58 0.66 -10.02 -13.74
N THR A 59 1.77 -10.17 -14.49
CA THR A 59 2.12 -11.39 -15.23
C THR A 59 2.04 -12.64 -14.39
N GLN A 60 2.55 -12.58 -13.16
CA GLN A 60 2.55 -13.75 -12.30
C GLN A 60 1.13 -14.19 -11.93
N HIS A 61 0.30 -13.25 -11.44
CA HIS A 61 -1.09 -13.52 -11.07
C HIS A 61 -1.89 -14.09 -12.26
N LEU A 62 -1.78 -13.45 -13.42
CA LEU A 62 -2.47 -13.87 -14.63
C LEU A 62 -1.96 -15.22 -15.15
N THR A 63 -0.64 -15.45 -15.13
CA THR A 63 -0.05 -16.71 -15.60
C THR A 63 -0.54 -17.89 -14.77
N TYR A 64 -0.57 -17.77 -13.44
CA TYR A 64 -1.06 -18.85 -12.59
C TYR A 64 -2.56 -19.06 -12.76
N GLY A 65 -3.36 -18.00 -12.70
CA GLY A 65 -4.81 -18.11 -12.82
C GLY A 65 -5.26 -18.71 -14.17
N LEU A 66 -4.60 -18.33 -15.27
CA LEU A 66 -4.89 -18.90 -16.59
C LEU A 66 -4.39 -20.34 -16.74
N LYS A 67 -3.25 -20.71 -16.13
CA LYS A 67 -2.78 -22.10 -16.11
C LYS A 67 -3.69 -23.01 -15.30
N GLU A 68 -4.19 -22.53 -14.16
CA GLU A 68 -5.18 -23.24 -13.34
C GLU A 68 -6.50 -23.45 -14.11
N ALA A 69 -6.87 -22.50 -14.96
CA ALA A 69 -8.00 -22.64 -15.88
C ALA A 69 -7.72 -23.53 -17.11
N GLY A 70 -6.53 -24.15 -17.19
CA GLY A 70 -6.18 -25.11 -18.25
C GLY A 70 -5.53 -24.52 -19.51
N PHE A 71 -5.21 -23.22 -19.52
CA PHE A 71 -4.55 -22.60 -20.68
C PHE A 71 -3.03 -22.82 -20.67
N ASN A 72 -2.46 -23.02 -21.86
CA ASN A 72 -1.01 -23.05 -22.05
C ASN A 72 -0.47 -21.61 -22.14
N VAL A 73 -0.02 -21.07 -21.01
CA VAL A 73 0.42 -19.68 -20.90
C VAL A 73 1.93 -19.54 -21.04
N VAL A 74 2.36 -18.59 -21.87
CA VAL A 74 3.76 -18.20 -22.08
C VAL A 74 3.98 -16.75 -21.71
N CYS A 75 4.93 -16.53 -20.80
CA CYS A 75 5.46 -15.21 -20.52
C CYS A 75 6.66 -14.91 -21.43
N MET A 76 6.64 -13.78 -22.11
CA MET A 76 7.69 -13.32 -23.02
C MET A 76 8.52 -12.20 -22.39
N GLU A 77 9.78 -12.08 -22.82
CA GLU A 77 10.66 -10.99 -22.37
C GLU A 77 10.16 -9.64 -22.90
N ALA A 78 9.84 -8.71 -22.00
CA ALA A 78 9.26 -7.42 -22.35
C ALA A 78 10.16 -6.57 -23.27
N ARG A 79 11.49 -6.63 -23.12
CA ARG A 79 12.39 -5.85 -23.99
C ARG A 79 12.37 -6.34 -25.44
N GLN A 80 12.38 -7.66 -25.63
CA GLN A 80 12.32 -8.25 -26.96
C GLN A 80 10.95 -7.99 -27.62
N VAL A 81 9.87 -8.13 -26.86
CA VAL A 81 8.51 -7.78 -27.32
C VAL A 81 8.48 -6.31 -27.74
N ASN A 82 8.89 -5.39 -26.87
CA ASN A 82 8.90 -3.96 -27.17
C ASN A 82 9.78 -3.62 -28.39
N ALA A 83 10.94 -4.27 -28.55
CA ALA A 83 11.80 -4.08 -29.72
C ALA A 83 11.07 -4.50 -31.01
N ALA A 84 10.38 -5.64 -31.00
CA ALA A 84 9.59 -6.10 -32.14
C ALA A 84 8.39 -5.19 -32.45
N LEU A 85 7.73 -4.65 -31.42
CA LEU A 85 6.59 -3.74 -31.58
C LEU A 85 7.02 -2.31 -32.00
N SER A 86 8.22 -1.87 -31.63
CA SER A 86 8.71 -0.50 -31.89
C SER A 86 8.84 -0.14 -33.37
N ALA A 87 8.88 -1.13 -34.25
CA ALA A 87 8.87 -0.93 -35.69
C ALA A 87 7.49 -0.48 -36.24
N MET A 88 6.44 -0.52 -35.42
CA MET A 88 5.07 -0.14 -35.82
C MET A 88 4.79 1.35 -35.59
N ARG A 89 4.28 2.03 -36.63
CA ARG A 89 4.12 3.51 -36.65
C ARG A 89 2.93 4.04 -35.84
N ASN A 90 1.91 3.21 -35.58
CA ASN A 90 0.68 3.61 -34.88
C ASN A 90 0.51 2.76 -33.61
N LYS A 91 0.77 3.36 -32.45
CA LYS A 91 0.67 2.70 -31.15
C LYS A 91 -0.77 2.76 -30.60
N THR A 92 -1.41 1.62 -30.48
CA THR A 92 -2.66 1.45 -29.72
C THR A 92 -2.63 0.09 -29.03
N ASP A 93 -3.29 -0.04 -27.89
CA ASP A 93 -3.34 -1.31 -27.13
C ASP A 93 -3.83 -2.50 -27.99
N LYS A 94 -4.71 -2.23 -28.97
CA LYS A 94 -5.16 -3.24 -29.94
C LYS A 94 -4.07 -3.64 -30.92
N HIS A 95 -3.28 -2.68 -31.41
CA HIS A 95 -2.14 -2.96 -32.28
C HIS A 95 -1.01 -3.68 -31.53
N ASP A 96 -0.78 -3.32 -30.27
CA ASP A 96 0.22 -3.95 -29.42
C ASP A 96 -0.19 -5.40 -29.14
N ALA A 97 -1.44 -5.66 -28.75
CA ALA A 97 -1.96 -7.03 -28.60
C ALA A 97 -1.86 -7.86 -29.90
N ARG A 98 -2.14 -7.27 -31.08
CA ARG A 98 -1.95 -7.95 -32.37
C ARG A 98 -0.49 -8.29 -32.63
N GLY A 99 0.43 -7.35 -32.39
CA GLY A 99 1.85 -7.56 -32.58
C GLY A 99 2.38 -8.66 -31.66
N ILE A 100 1.96 -8.67 -30.40
CA ILE A 100 2.25 -9.74 -29.43
C ILE A 100 1.74 -11.09 -29.94
N ALA A 101 0.53 -11.15 -30.52
CA ALA A 101 -0.02 -12.37 -31.08
C ALA A 101 0.84 -12.90 -32.23
N GLN A 102 1.34 -12.02 -33.11
CA GLN A 102 2.21 -12.41 -34.22
C GLN A 102 3.56 -12.94 -33.73
N ILE A 103 4.14 -12.31 -32.70
CA ILE A 103 5.38 -12.79 -32.05
C ILE A 103 5.17 -14.17 -31.43
N LEU A 104 4.04 -14.36 -30.74
CA LEU A 104 3.70 -15.64 -30.13
C LEU A 104 3.55 -16.75 -31.18
N ARG A 105 2.83 -16.46 -32.27
CA ARG A 105 2.60 -17.37 -33.39
C ARG A 105 3.88 -17.74 -34.14
N SER A 106 4.78 -16.78 -34.34
CA SER A 106 6.05 -17.04 -35.02
C SER A 106 7.03 -17.84 -34.15
N GLY A 107 6.89 -17.78 -32.83
CA GLY A 107 7.82 -18.41 -31.89
C GLY A 107 9.11 -17.61 -31.68
N TRP A 108 9.24 -16.42 -32.26
CA TRP A 108 10.44 -15.57 -32.16
C TRP A 108 10.45 -14.74 -30.86
N TYR A 109 10.51 -15.43 -29.72
CA TYR A 109 10.56 -14.80 -28.40
C TYR A 109 11.43 -15.57 -27.41
N SER A 110 11.90 -14.87 -26.39
CA SER A 110 12.56 -15.46 -25.22
C SER A 110 11.53 -15.68 -24.12
N ARG A 111 11.43 -16.91 -23.61
CA ARG A 111 10.50 -17.25 -22.54
C ARG A 111 11.07 -16.81 -21.19
N VAL A 112 10.26 -16.09 -20.43
CA VAL A 112 10.58 -15.70 -19.04
C VAL A 112 10.04 -16.74 -18.08
N HIS A 113 10.90 -17.20 -17.17
CA HIS A 113 10.47 -18.08 -16.09
C HIS A 113 9.66 -17.29 -15.04
N VAL A 114 8.40 -17.67 -14.87
CA VAL A 114 7.53 -17.16 -13.81
C VAL A 114 7.77 -17.99 -12.55
N LYS A 115 8.20 -17.33 -11.47
CA LYS A 115 8.48 -17.97 -10.18
C LYS A 115 7.19 -18.37 -9.48
N SER A 116 7.28 -19.40 -8.65
CA SER A 116 6.16 -19.93 -7.85
C SER A 116 5.48 -18.88 -6.99
N VAL A 117 4.18 -19.08 -6.73
CA VAL A 117 3.37 -18.21 -5.87
C VAL A 117 3.99 -18.11 -4.47
N GLU A 118 4.48 -19.22 -3.93
CA GLU A 118 5.13 -19.29 -2.61
C GLU A 118 6.40 -18.46 -2.57
N SER A 119 7.22 -18.55 -3.62
CA SER A 119 8.47 -17.78 -3.75
C SER A 119 8.20 -16.28 -3.73
N HIS A 120 7.11 -15.86 -4.37
CA HIS A 120 6.68 -14.47 -4.39
C HIS A 120 6.09 -14.02 -3.05
N TYR A 121 5.30 -14.88 -2.38
CA TYR A 121 4.78 -14.60 -1.05
C TYR A 121 5.91 -14.38 -0.04
N ILE A 122 6.90 -15.28 -0.01
CA ILE A 122 8.08 -15.16 0.87
C ILE A 122 8.85 -13.88 0.58
N ARG A 123 9.09 -13.58 -0.71
CA ARG A 123 9.78 -12.36 -1.11
C ARG A 123 9.02 -11.10 -0.71
N ALA A 124 7.70 -11.09 -0.86
CA ALA A 124 6.84 -9.98 -0.45
C ALA A 124 6.92 -9.76 1.05
N LEU A 125 6.82 -10.82 1.86
CA LEU A 125 6.98 -10.75 3.31
C LEU A 125 8.34 -10.19 3.73
N LEU A 126 9.43 -10.70 3.15
CA LEU A 126 10.79 -10.24 3.46
C LEU A 126 11.00 -8.77 3.07
N SER A 127 10.48 -8.37 1.89
CA SER A 127 10.52 -6.98 1.45
C SER A 127 9.74 -6.07 2.39
N SER A 128 8.50 -6.44 2.74
CA SER A 128 7.66 -5.69 3.67
C SER A 128 8.30 -5.54 5.04
N ARG A 129 8.85 -6.63 5.60
CA ARG A 129 9.60 -6.58 6.87
C ARG A 129 10.77 -5.59 6.79
N LYS A 130 11.56 -5.65 5.72
CA LYS A 130 12.71 -4.75 5.50
C LYS A 130 12.27 -3.29 5.41
N VAL A 131 11.16 -3.00 4.72
CA VAL A 131 10.60 -1.65 4.62
C VAL A 131 10.13 -1.15 5.98
N MET A 132 9.35 -1.95 6.73
CA MET A 132 8.90 -1.58 8.08
C MET A 132 10.08 -1.34 9.02
N GLN A 133 11.07 -2.23 8.99
CA GLN A 133 12.27 -2.10 9.81
C GLN A 133 13.05 -0.81 9.52
N ARG A 134 13.16 -0.41 8.24
CA ARG A 134 13.79 0.85 7.86
C ARG A 134 12.97 2.04 8.32
N LYS A 135 11.64 2.01 8.14
CA LYS A 135 10.77 3.10 8.58
C LYS A 135 10.81 3.32 10.09
N CYS A 136 10.92 2.28 10.90
CA CYS A 136 11.16 2.45 12.34
C CYS A 136 12.49 3.17 12.62
N ILE A 137 13.56 2.79 11.94
CA ILE A 137 14.87 3.45 12.10
C ILE A 137 14.81 4.91 11.65
N ASP A 138 14.16 5.19 10.51
CA ASP A 138 14.00 6.54 9.99
C ASP A 138 13.27 7.42 11.00
N LEU A 139 12.20 6.91 11.62
CA LEU A 139 11.44 7.61 12.66
C LEU A 139 12.25 7.82 13.95
N GLU A 140 12.99 6.80 14.42
CA GLU A 140 13.87 6.94 15.59
C GLU A 140 14.95 8.00 15.36
N ASN A 141 15.52 8.05 14.16
CA ASN A 141 16.52 9.05 13.78
C ASN A 141 15.92 10.45 13.68
N GLU A 142 14.70 10.58 13.16
CA GLU A 142 13.97 11.84 13.11
C GLU A 142 13.72 12.38 14.52
N ILE A 143 13.21 11.55 15.44
CA ILE A 143 13.00 11.90 16.85
C ILE A 143 14.31 12.32 17.51
N ARG A 144 15.40 11.57 17.28
CA ARG A 144 16.72 11.92 17.81
C ARG A 144 17.23 13.24 17.24
N GLY A 145 16.98 13.52 15.97
CA GLY A 145 17.29 14.79 15.32
C GLY A 145 16.55 15.96 15.98
N LEU A 146 15.25 15.81 16.21
CA LEU A 146 14.41 16.80 16.88
C LEU A 146 14.88 17.07 18.32
N LEU A 147 15.14 16.03 19.10
CA LEU A 147 15.60 16.16 20.49
C LEU A 147 16.95 16.90 20.60
N LYS A 148 17.86 16.68 19.63
CA LYS A 148 19.15 17.39 19.58
C LYS A 148 18.99 18.90 19.43
N VAL A 149 17.95 19.38 18.74
CA VAL A 149 17.68 20.83 18.60
C VAL A 149 17.42 21.46 19.96
N PHE A 150 16.80 20.73 20.87
CA PHE A 150 16.51 21.17 22.23
C PHE A 150 17.64 20.85 23.23
N GLY A 151 18.81 20.45 22.75
CA GLY A 151 19.97 20.13 23.60
C GLY A 151 19.94 18.73 24.23
N VAL A 152 18.86 17.96 24.03
CA VAL A 152 18.66 16.63 24.59
C VAL A 152 19.43 15.59 23.77
N LYS A 153 20.36 14.87 24.39
CA LYS A 153 21.25 13.91 23.72
C LYS A 153 20.98 12.48 24.21
N LEU A 154 20.20 11.74 23.42
CA LEU A 154 19.98 10.32 23.67
C LEU A 154 21.27 9.50 23.46
N PRO A 155 21.48 8.43 24.26
CA PRO A 155 22.64 7.56 24.13
C PRO A 155 22.74 6.90 22.74
N MET A 156 23.99 6.67 22.32
CA MET A 156 24.35 6.30 20.94
C MET A 156 23.93 4.87 20.56
N ARG A 157 23.79 3.98 21.56
CA ARG A 157 23.38 2.58 21.39
C ARG A 157 22.15 2.30 22.24
N LEU A 158 20.98 2.59 21.69
CA LEU A 158 19.71 2.12 22.25
C LEU A 158 19.29 0.87 21.48
N SER A 159 18.94 -0.20 22.20
CA SER A 159 18.24 -1.31 21.57
C SER A 159 16.85 -0.80 21.11
N ARG A 160 16.35 -1.31 19.99
CA ARG A 160 15.07 -0.83 19.40
C ARG A 160 13.90 -0.91 20.38
N GLY A 161 13.88 -1.93 21.25
CA GLY A 161 12.84 -2.10 22.26
C GLY A 161 12.95 -1.13 23.44
N SER A 162 14.12 -0.51 23.64
CA SER A 162 14.40 0.41 24.75
C SER A 162 14.45 1.87 24.31
N PHE A 163 14.22 2.17 23.02
CA PHE A 163 14.25 3.55 22.53
C PHE A 163 13.11 4.39 23.11
N ASP A 164 11.87 3.88 23.10
CA ASP A 164 10.71 4.59 23.65
C ASP A 164 10.88 4.90 25.14
N VAL A 165 11.32 3.91 25.92
CA VAL A 165 11.59 4.07 27.36
C VAL A 165 12.67 5.12 27.58
N ALA A 166 13.80 5.01 26.88
CA ALA A 166 14.89 5.98 27.01
C ALA A 166 14.47 7.41 26.63
N VAL A 167 13.66 7.59 25.58
CA VAL A 167 13.12 8.91 25.21
C VAL A 167 12.23 9.46 26.32
N ARG A 168 11.32 8.66 26.86
CA ARG A 168 10.42 9.08 27.95
C ARG A 168 11.19 9.44 29.21
N ASP A 169 12.16 8.61 29.59
CA ASP A 169 12.96 8.83 30.79
C ASP A 169 13.78 10.12 30.67
N THR A 170 14.46 10.34 29.53
CA THR A 170 15.23 11.57 29.31
C THR A 170 14.34 12.83 29.31
N ILE A 171 13.17 12.79 28.68
CA ILE A 171 12.23 13.92 28.71
C ILE A 171 11.76 14.20 30.15
N ASN A 172 11.42 13.16 30.91
CA ASN A 172 10.97 13.31 32.29
C ASN A 172 12.08 13.82 33.23
N GLU A 173 13.31 13.39 33.01
CA GLU A 173 14.50 13.86 33.75
C GLU A 173 14.80 15.33 33.44
N ASP A 174 14.74 15.76 32.18
CA ASP A 174 14.93 17.16 31.79
C ASP A 174 13.77 18.06 32.27
N CYS A 175 12.54 17.55 32.33
CA CYS A 175 11.39 18.24 32.95
C CYS A 175 11.56 18.45 34.47
N ASN A 176 12.44 17.72 35.16
CA ASN A 176 12.76 17.98 36.57
C ASN A 176 13.84 19.06 36.75
N HIS A 177 14.56 19.45 35.68
CA HIS A 177 15.51 20.56 35.68
C HIS A 177 14.90 21.89 35.22
N PHE A 178 13.73 21.84 34.57
CA PHE A 178 12.89 22.99 34.29
C PHE A 178 11.80 23.08 35.37
N ASN A 179 11.88 24.05 36.29
CA ASN A 179 10.86 24.26 37.33
C ASN A 179 9.49 24.55 36.70
N VAL A 180 8.67 23.51 36.49
CA VAL A 180 7.26 23.63 36.07
C VAL A 180 6.39 24.26 37.18
N SER A 181 6.90 24.42 38.39
CA SER A 181 6.18 25.00 39.53
C SER A 181 6.05 26.53 39.54
N GLU A 182 6.71 27.26 38.63
CA GLU A 182 6.52 28.72 38.50
C GLU A 182 5.43 29.11 37.49
N VAL A 183 4.94 28.18 36.67
CA VAL A 183 3.98 28.50 35.60
C VAL A 183 2.51 28.40 36.05
N THR A 184 2.19 27.71 37.15
CA THR A 184 0.79 27.53 37.61
C THR A 184 0.34 28.50 38.71
N ARG A 185 1.04 29.63 38.93
CA ARG A 185 0.68 30.61 39.98
C ARG A 185 0.38 32.03 39.50
N ASN A 186 0.31 32.28 38.19
CA ASN A 186 -0.01 33.59 37.65
C ASN A 186 -1.06 33.49 36.52
N GLU A 187 -2.20 32.86 36.79
CA GLU A 187 -3.30 32.77 35.79
C GLU A 187 -4.38 33.85 35.92
N ASP A 188 -4.34 34.76 36.90
CA ASP A 188 -5.46 35.68 37.13
C ASP A 188 -5.28 37.16 36.72
N GLU A 189 -4.10 37.62 36.28
CA GLU A 189 -3.97 39.00 35.81
C GLU A 189 -3.16 39.11 34.52
N HIS A 190 -3.74 39.84 33.56
CA HIS A 190 -3.20 40.24 32.25
C HIS A 190 -3.43 39.29 31.05
N ARG A 191 -4.64 39.43 30.51
CA ARG A 191 -4.85 39.57 29.06
C ARG A 191 -3.86 40.60 28.49
N GLU A 192 -3.37 40.30 27.28
CA GLU A 192 -2.53 41.15 26.39
C GLU A 192 -1.01 41.14 26.64
N SER A 193 -0.30 40.23 25.96
CA SER A 193 0.90 40.48 25.16
C SER A 193 1.57 39.15 24.78
N CYS A 194 2.01 39.02 23.53
CA CYS A 194 2.58 37.80 22.96
C CYS A 194 3.92 37.33 23.57
N ASN A 195 4.20 36.03 23.35
CA ASN A 195 5.51 35.33 23.22
C ASN A 195 6.07 34.60 24.48
N PRO A 196 6.86 33.50 24.39
CA PRO A 196 6.90 32.32 23.51
C PRO A 196 6.98 30.99 24.33
N THR A 197 5.88 30.26 24.56
CA THR A 197 5.95 28.93 25.23
C THR A 197 4.86 27.95 24.75
N SER A 198 4.56 27.95 23.46
CA SER A 198 3.49 27.12 22.86
C SER A 198 3.98 25.83 22.19
N ILE A 199 5.29 25.63 22.04
CA ILE A 199 5.86 24.50 21.29
C ILE A 199 5.93 23.20 22.12
N ASN A 200 6.27 23.29 23.41
CA ASN A 200 6.42 22.10 24.27
C ASN A 200 5.08 21.45 24.64
N LEU A 201 4.02 22.23 24.83
CA LEU A 201 2.65 21.73 24.99
C LEU A 201 2.14 21.02 23.73
N THR A 202 2.48 21.55 22.55
CA THR A 202 2.08 20.95 21.27
C THR A 202 2.78 19.61 21.03
N ILE A 203 4.06 19.47 21.38
CA ILE A 203 4.81 18.22 21.23
C ILE A 203 4.35 17.17 22.25
N ALA A 204 4.15 17.55 23.52
CA ALA A 204 3.63 16.66 24.56
C ALA A 204 2.20 16.18 24.24
N TYR A 205 1.34 17.08 23.74
CA TYR A 205 -0.02 16.75 23.33
C TYR A 205 -0.06 15.82 22.10
N ASN A 206 0.78 16.06 21.09
CA ASN A 206 0.88 15.20 19.91
C ASN A 206 1.43 13.80 20.26
N TYR A 207 2.40 13.72 21.17
CA TYR A 207 2.95 12.45 21.62
C TYR A 207 1.93 11.67 22.48
N TRP A 208 1.19 12.35 23.37
CA TRP A 208 0.12 11.74 24.18
C TRP A 208 -1.05 11.23 23.32
N MET A 209 -1.50 12.02 22.33
CA MET A 209 -2.53 11.63 21.36
C MET A 209 -2.12 10.39 20.55
N MET A 210 -0.85 10.30 20.13
CA MET A 210 -0.35 9.17 19.35
C MET A 210 -0.26 7.88 20.20
N VAL A 211 0.14 7.99 21.47
CA VAL A 211 0.23 6.86 22.41
C VAL A 211 -1.17 6.38 22.84
N ALA A 212 -2.12 7.30 23.07
CA ALA A 212 -3.51 6.98 23.37
C ALA A 212 -4.22 6.27 22.21
N TRP A 213 -3.93 6.67 20.97
CA TRP A 213 -4.45 6.00 19.76
C TRP A 213 -3.91 4.57 19.59
N CYS A 214 -2.62 4.34 19.87
CA CYS A 214 -2.01 3.01 19.80
C CYS A 214 -2.52 2.04 20.89
N SER A 215 -2.83 2.53 22.09
CA SER A 215 -3.32 1.69 23.20
C SER A 215 -4.78 1.23 23.00
N ARG A 216 -5.61 2.00 22.30
CA ARG A 216 -7.03 1.64 22.03
C ARG A 216 -7.22 0.49 21.04
N ARG A 217 -6.17 0.09 20.30
CA ARG A 217 -6.25 -0.93 19.23
C ARG A 217 -5.56 -2.25 19.57
N SER A 218 -4.80 -2.30 20.67
CA SER A 218 -3.94 -3.42 21.04
C SER A 218 -4.41 -4.20 22.29
N GLY A 219 -5.58 -3.84 22.86
CA GLY A 219 -6.23 -4.61 23.93
C GLY A 219 -5.46 -4.68 25.25
N HIS A 220 -4.36 -3.95 25.40
CA HIS A 220 -3.57 -3.91 26.63
C HIS A 220 -4.05 -2.76 27.52
N SER A 221 -4.70 -3.12 28.62
CA SER A 221 -5.15 -2.19 29.66
C SER A 221 -3.94 -1.75 30.49
N TYR A 222 -3.43 -0.55 30.22
CA TYR A 222 -2.58 0.15 31.19
C TYR A 222 -3.50 0.95 32.11
N GLU A 223 -3.47 0.60 33.39
CA GLU A 223 -4.30 1.20 34.43
C GLU A 223 -3.88 2.66 34.68
N ALA A 224 -4.57 3.57 34.01
CA ALA A 224 -4.42 5.00 34.21
C ALA A 224 -4.91 5.38 35.61
N LYS A 225 -3.98 5.70 36.52
CA LYS A 225 -4.31 6.35 37.79
C LYS A 225 -5.05 7.67 37.48
N ARG A 226 -6.31 7.75 37.91
CA ARG A 226 -7.22 8.89 37.73
C ARG A 226 -6.67 10.15 38.41
N LEU A 227 -6.71 11.27 37.68
CA LEU A 227 -6.73 12.62 38.25
C LEU A 227 -8.17 12.98 38.72
N PRO A 228 -8.32 13.91 39.68
CA PRO A 228 -9.56 14.11 40.44
C PRO A 228 -10.72 14.63 39.59
N ARG A 229 -11.93 14.21 39.98
CA ARG A 229 -13.22 14.57 39.36
C ARG A 229 -13.61 15.99 39.74
N SER A 230 -13.61 16.90 38.77
CA SER A 230 -14.57 18.02 38.72
C SER A 230 -14.31 18.88 37.48
N PHE A 231 -15.09 18.69 36.41
CA PHE A 231 -15.53 19.73 35.47
C PHE A 231 -16.78 19.19 34.71
N PRO A 232 -17.74 20.05 34.32
CA PRO A 232 -19.16 19.69 34.14
C PRO A 232 -19.48 19.09 32.77
N ASP A 233 -20.61 18.37 32.71
CA ASP A 233 -21.09 17.61 31.55
C ASP A 233 -21.43 18.49 30.33
N PRO A 234 -21.14 18.04 29.11
CA PRO A 234 -21.43 18.75 27.88
C PRO A 234 -22.82 18.36 27.34
N GLU A 235 -23.89 18.67 28.08
CA GLU A 235 -25.25 18.74 27.53
C GLU A 235 -25.66 20.21 27.31
N SER A 236 -24.95 20.93 26.44
CA SER A 236 -25.37 22.28 26.06
C SER A 236 -24.86 22.74 24.71
N THR A 237 -24.92 21.89 23.68
CA THR A 237 -24.90 22.37 22.29
C THR A 237 -25.66 21.39 21.42
N GLY A 238 -26.92 21.74 21.14
CA GLY A 238 -27.79 20.98 20.25
C GLY A 238 -27.20 20.88 18.85
N THR A 239 -26.92 19.66 18.41
CA THR A 239 -26.77 19.35 16.98
C THR A 239 -27.42 17.99 16.75
N VAL A 240 -28.60 18.01 16.13
CA VAL A 240 -29.38 16.84 15.75
C VAL A 240 -28.67 16.15 14.59
N ILE A 241 -28.20 14.92 14.79
CA ILE A 241 -27.72 14.04 13.72
C ILE A 241 -28.88 13.09 13.35
N PRO A 242 -29.34 13.03 12.08
CA PRO A 242 -30.45 12.17 11.68
C PRO A 242 -30.05 10.68 11.69
N GLN A 243 -30.92 9.83 12.25
CA GLN A 243 -30.78 8.38 12.24
C GLN A 243 -31.04 7.79 10.84
N PRO A 244 -30.34 6.73 10.41
CA PRO A 244 -30.69 5.98 9.20
C PRO A 244 -31.94 5.12 9.46
N LEU A 245 -32.96 5.26 8.60
CA LEU A 245 -34.14 4.39 8.60
C LEU A 245 -33.75 2.92 8.39
N ALA A 246 -34.12 2.08 9.36
CA ALA A 246 -34.22 0.64 9.18
C ALA A 246 -35.47 0.33 8.33
N HIS A 247 -35.27 -0.21 7.12
CA HIS A 247 -36.35 -0.86 6.38
C HIS A 247 -36.39 -2.35 6.69
N SER A 248 -37.61 -2.76 6.99
CA SER A 248 -38.11 -4.04 7.44
C SER A 248 -37.93 -5.17 6.42
N LYS A 249 -37.72 -6.37 6.96
CA LYS A 249 -37.93 -7.65 6.29
C LYS A 249 -39.39 -7.73 5.80
N LEU A 250 -39.56 -8.01 4.52
CA LEU A 250 -40.75 -8.62 3.94
C LEU A 250 -40.33 -9.94 3.30
N ARG A 251 -40.47 -11.03 4.06
CA ARG A 251 -40.94 -12.36 3.64
C ARG A 251 -40.94 -13.28 4.85
#